data_AF-A0A7C7Q6T5-F1
#
_entry.id   AF-A0A7C7Q6T5-F1
#
_cell.length_a   1.000
_cell.length_b   1.000
_cell.length_c   1.000
_cell.angle_alpha   90.00
_cell.angle_beta   90.00
_cell.angle_gamma   90.00
#
_symmetry.space_group_name_H-M   'P 1'
#
loop_
_entity.id
_entity.type
_entity.pdbx_description
1 polymer ?
#
loop_
_entity_poly.entity_id
_entity_poly.type
_entity_poly.pdbx_seq_one_letter_code
_entity_poly.pdbx_strand_id
1 'polypeptide(L)'
;MQHKGVQHKMEWGGNLQIALRWACPIIAVMMGITMSVGMTAESHQRWGSVKRILMAWEFDRDGDLEGWQPNGHLADVRVQGGILTARAINWDPFLTSPQFELPARPWQCIEVRMKADRDGTAEFFWTNTTKTRYGGFSPGKETTFAVIGDNQWRTYRIHPLWHAEGKIILLRFDMFNECAFAVDYIRIIELNVPPVREQSVFSFQHDCDDWWAFQNAKLRCADGAMEVRVQAHNALIIAPPLQLTDAIRHGILSLRMAVDAGYKGTIFFATDGKHGWQRHNFELRPDGRMHTYNIDIAMHPNWNGTIIALGLRPSDKPRAVARIEWLRITNHPQGKPELAIQIFGLAGAVHRAGIPAKVQLMLTNLGGEPARDVRAILSLPDGIKLLNDSAIRKLPHLDWAVEETLTWDVIAQRALTATVRVQISAVNAPTVQGRAEVKFTPKLSVGKYDYVPPPQPVHSNYQVGVYYFPGWRTWDRWEPILPFPERTPVLGWYREGDPQVADWHIKWAVEHGISFFIYDWYWVRGARQLEHALHDGYFNARYRSMLKFCLLWANHNPRGTSSHEDCLNLVR
;
A
#
# COMPACT_ATOMS: atom_id res chain seq x y z
N MET A 1 -42.22 -44.78 23.99
CA MET A 1 -43.65 -44.93 23.63
C MET A 1 -44.10 -43.57 23.10
N GLN A 2 -44.12 -43.33 21.77
CA GLN A 2 -45.25 -43.55 20.84
C GLN A 2 -46.59 -43.06 21.43
N HIS A 3 -47.36 -42.14 20.84
CA HIS A 3 -47.79 -42.04 19.44
C HIS A 3 -48.38 -40.65 19.06
N LYS A 4 -48.20 -40.27 17.77
CA LYS A 4 -49.15 -39.72 16.74
C LYS A 4 -50.11 -38.58 17.15
N GLY A 5 -50.30 -37.46 16.43
CA GLY A 5 -50.22 -37.18 14.99
C GLY A 5 -51.63 -37.13 14.37
N VAL A 6 -52.01 -36.03 13.69
CA VAL A 6 -52.70 -35.94 12.36
C VAL A 6 -53.37 -34.56 12.13
N GLN A 7 -53.33 -34.18 10.86
CA GLN A 7 -53.76 -32.96 10.14
C GLN A 7 -55.27 -32.70 10.07
N HIS A 8 -55.69 -31.47 9.73
CA HIS A 8 -56.46 -31.19 8.51
C HIS A 8 -56.60 -29.68 8.17
N LYS A 9 -56.47 -29.39 6.87
CA LYS A 9 -56.85 -28.16 6.13
C LYS A 9 -58.38 -28.01 6.03
N MET A 10 -58.88 -26.78 5.91
CA MET A 10 -59.99 -26.44 5.00
C MET A 10 -60.06 -24.92 4.73
N GLU A 11 -59.84 -24.54 3.46
CA GLU A 11 -60.40 -23.35 2.81
C GLU A 11 -61.76 -23.70 2.21
N TRP A 12 -62.63 -22.70 2.00
CA TRP A 12 -63.68 -22.48 0.97
C TRP A 12 -64.51 -21.30 1.54
N GLY A 13 -64.80 -20.17 0.89
CA GLY A 13 -65.14 -19.86 -0.51
C GLY A 13 -66.54 -19.21 -0.51
N GLY A 14 -66.74 -18.06 -1.18
CA GLY A 14 -68.10 -17.49 -1.34
C GLY A 14 -68.19 -16.04 -1.84
N ASN A 15 -68.43 -15.90 -3.15
CA ASN A 15 -68.76 -14.68 -3.90
C ASN A 15 -70.19 -14.17 -3.65
N LEU A 16 -70.43 -12.85 -3.79
CA LEU A 16 -71.57 -12.31 -4.56
C LEU A 16 -71.35 -10.84 -4.96
N GLN A 17 -72.10 -10.41 -5.98
CA GLN A 17 -71.79 -9.47 -7.04
C GLN A 17 -72.77 -8.25 -7.03
N ILE A 18 -72.47 -7.20 -7.83
CA ILE A 18 -73.42 -6.15 -8.38
C ILE A 18 -73.74 -4.98 -7.39
N ALA A 19 -73.79 -3.68 -7.72
CA ALA A 19 -74.13 -2.94 -8.95
C ALA A 19 -73.56 -1.49 -9.00
N LEU A 20 -73.63 -0.92 -10.21
CA LEU A 20 -73.18 0.38 -10.71
C LEU A 20 -74.16 1.57 -10.49
N ARG A 21 -73.59 2.79 -10.69
CA ARG A 21 -74.14 4.07 -11.27
C ARG A 21 -74.82 5.09 -10.34
N TRP A 22 -74.31 6.34 -10.37
CA TRP A 22 -74.89 7.60 -10.90
C TRP A 22 -73.74 8.67 -10.87
N ALA A 23 -73.15 9.08 -12.00
CA ALA A 23 -73.42 10.29 -12.83
C ALA A 23 -72.82 11.63 -12.31
N CYS A 24 -71.89 12.18 -13.12
CA CYS A 24 -71.19 13.50 -13.13
C CYS A 24 -72.12 14.75 -13.16
N PRO A 25 -71.65 16.04 -12.99
CA PRO A 25 -70.48 16.63 -13.67
C PRO A 25 -69.65 17.77 -13.00
N ILE A 26 -68.37 17.83 -13.41
CA ILE A 26 -67.55 18.98 -13.90
C ILE A 26 -67.64 20.35 -13.17
N ILE A 27 -66.50 20.85 -12.65
CA ILE A 27 -65.77 22.07 -13.08
C ILE A 27 -64.45 22.18 -12.27
N ALA A 28 -63.38 22.48 -13.00
CA ALA A 28 -61.97 22.48 -12.61
C ALA A 28 -61.54 23.72 -11.81
N VAL A 29 -60.62 23.54 -10.84
CA VAL A 29 -59.58 24.53 -10.50
C VAL A 29 -58.29 23.79 -10.12
N MET A 30 -57.20 24.23 -10.74
CA MET A 30 -55.82 23.75 -10.60
C MET A 30 -55.27 23.89 -9.18
N MET A 31 -54.65 22.82 -8.67
CA MET A 31 -53.37 22.93 -7.96
C MET A 31 -52.54 21.69 -8.31
N GLY A 32 -51.51 21.91 -9.12
CA GLY A 32 -50.60 20.87 -9.60
C GLY A 32 -49.81 20.29 -8.44
N ILE A 33 -50.23 19.12 -7.97
CA ILE A 33 -49.37 18.17 -7.26
C ILE A 33 -48.93 17.15 -8.31
N THR A 34 -47.86 17.45 -9.03
CA THR A 34 -47.08 16.40 -9.68
C THR A 34 -46.35 15.64 -8.58
N MET A 35 -46.88 14.46 -8.25
CA MET A 35 -46.18 13.47 -7.46
C MET A 35 -44.84 13.15 -8.15
N SER A 36 -43.73 13.51 -7.52
CA SER A 36 -42.39 13.06 -7.86
C SER A 36 -42.21 11.62 -7.40
N VAL A 37 -42.82 10.69 -8.13
CA VAL A 37 -42.55 9.25 -7.98
C VAL A 37 -41.29 8.92 -8.79
N GLY A 38 -40.21 8.58 -8.09
CA GLY A 38 -39.15 7.72 -8.61
C GLY A 38 -38.08 8.36 -9.50
N MET A 39 -37.22 9.21 -8.92
CA MET A 39 -35.87 9.48 -9.45
C MET A 39 -34.82 9.26 -8.35
N THR A 40 -34.60 8.03 -7.89
CA THR A 40 -33.59 7.78 -6.84
C THR A 40 -32.74 6.51 -7.03
N ALA A 41 -32.72 5.88 -8.20
CA ALA A 41 -31.84 4.71 -8.43
C ALA A 41 -31.07 4.69 -9.76
N GLU A 42 -31.45 5.46 -10.79
CA GLU A 42 -30.82 5.37 -12.12
C GLU A 42 -29.81 6.50 -12.43
N SER A 43 -29.72 7.54 -11.61
CA SER A 43 -28.88 8.73 -11.91
C SER A 43 -27.38 8.54 -11.65
N HIS A 44 -26.97 7.51 -10.90
CA HIS A 44 -25.57 7.32 -10.48
C HIS A 44 -24.68 6.58 -11.50
N GLN A 45 -25.23 6.06 -12.60
CA GLN A 45 -24.48 5.27 -13.60
C GLN A 45 -24.11 6.03 -14.89
N ARG A 46 -24.27 7.35 -14.94
CA ARG A 46 -23.90 8.13 -16.15
C ARG A 46 -22.41 8.45 -16.27
N TRP A 47 -21.69 8.51 -15.16
CA TRP A 47 -20.28 8.94 -15.15
C TRP A 47 -19.35 7.76 -15.43
N GLY A 48 -18.30 8.02 -16.21
CA GLY A 48 -17.40 6.98 -16.70
C GLY A 48 -17.96 6.12 -17.84
N SER A 49 -19.16 6.42 -18.35
CA SER A 49 -19.68 5.84 -19.59
C SER A 49 -18.95 6.41 -20.82
N VAL A 50 -19.08 5.74 -21.96
CA VAL A 50 -18.58 6.27 -23.23
C VAL A 50 -19.46 7.46 -23.63
N LYS A 51 -18.86 8.66 -23.71
CA LYS A 51 -19.52 9.85 -24.28
C LYS A 51 -19.44 9.83 -25.80
N ARG A 52 -18.25 9.53 -26.32
CA ARG A 52 -17.95 9.52 -27.76
C ARG A 52 -16.82 8.55 -28.07
N ILE A 53 -16.95 7.83 -29.17
CA ILE A 53 -15.82 7.12 -29.80
C ILE A 53 -15.08 8.14 -30.67
N LEU A 54 -13.80 8.34 -30.38
CA LEU A 54 -12.93 9.29 -31.09
C LEU A 54 -12.25 8.61 -32.28
N MET A 55 -11.81 7.36 -32.05
CA MET A 55 -11.21 6.49 -33.05
C MET A 55 -11.61 5.04 -32.76
N ALA A 56 -11.71 4.22 -33.79
CA ALA A 56 -12.03 2.80 -33.66
C ALA A 56 -11.27 1.97 -34.69
N TRP A 57 -10.83 0.81 -34.24
CA TRP A 57 -10.41 -0.31 -35.08
C TRP A 57 -11.26 -1.53 -34.70
N GLU A 58 -12.08 -2.01 -35.63
CA GLU A 58 -13.16 -2.98 -35.35
C GLU A 58 -12.84 -4.38 -35.92
N PHE A 59 -11.89 -4.49 -36.85
CA PHE A 59 -11.46 -5.75 -37.46
C PHE A 59 -12.61 -6.54 -38.14
N ASP A 60 -13.62 -5.82 -38.64
CA ASP A 60 -14.84 -6.40 -39.23
C ASP A 60 -14.62 -7.05 -40.61
N ARG A 61 -13.53 -6.70 -41.31
CA ARG A 61 -13.23 -7.16 -42.66
C ARG A 61 -12.13 -8.22 -42.66
N ASP A 62 -12.48 -9.43 -43.10
CA ASP A 62 -11.53 -10.55 -43.24
C ASP A 62 -10.24 -10.13 -43.98
N GLY A 63 -9.10 -10.45 -43.37
CA GLY A 63 -7.77 -10.12 -43.88
C GLY A 63 -7.32 -8.67 -43.71
N ASP A 64 -8.17 -7.78 -43.18
CA ASP A 64 -7.85 -6.37 -42.99
C ASP A 64 -7.45 -6.07 -41.54
N LEU A 65 -6.16 -5.81 -41.31
CA LEU A 65 -5.65 -5.40 -39.98
C LEU A 65 -5.94 -3.92 -39.67
N GLU A 66 -6.64 -3.20 -40.56
CA GLU A 66 -6.97 -1.78 -40.43
C GLU A 66 -5.73 -0.91 -40.17
N GLY A 67 -4.61 -1.32 -40.77
CA GLY A 67 -3.31 -0.65 -40.67
C GLY A 67 -2.47 -1.03 -39.45
N TRP A 68 -2.95 -1.90 -38.53
CA TRP A 68 -2.13 -2.40 -37.44
C TRP A 68 -1.02 -3.32 -37.97
N GLN A 69 0.20 -3.13 -37.46
CA GLN A 69 1.39 -3.85 -37.90
C GLN A 69 1.94 -4.72 -36.76
N PRO A 70 1.87 -6.06 -36.85
CA PRO A 70 2.51 -6.94 -35.87
C PRO A 70 4.03 -6.91 -36.01
N ASN A 71 4.74 -7.07 -34.91
CA ASN A 71 6.19 -7.30 -34.94
C ASN A 71 6.53 -8.78 -35.22
N GLY A 72 7.83 -9.09 -35.29
CA GLY A 72 8.31 -10.46 -35.54
C GLY A 72 8.11 -11.45 -34.40
N HIS A 73 7.49 -11.06 -33.30
CA HIS A 73 7.28 -11.87 -32.10
C HIS A 73 5.82 -12.29 -31.90
N LEU A 74 4.97 -11.97 -32.88
CA LEU A 74 3.61 -12.49 -33.00
C LEU A 74 3.53 -13.47 -34.17
N ALA A 75 2.97 -14.65 -33.92
CA ALA A 75 2.61 -15.63 -34.94
C ALA A 75 1.10 -15.66 -35.16
N ASP A 76 0.70 -16.25 -36.28
CA ASP A 76 -0.70 -16.56 -36.60
C ASP A 76 -1.62 -15.32 -36.58
N VAL A 77 -1.06 -14.14 -36.87
CA VAL A 77 -1.77 -12.86 -36.90
C VAL A 77 -2.72 -12.83 -38.10
N ARG A 78 -4.03 -12.77 -37.84
CA ARG A 78 -5.05 -12.69 -38.88
C ARG A 78 -6.32 -12.03 -38.36
N VAL A 79 -7.07 -11.44 -39.28
CA VAL A 79 -8.43 -10.96 -39.04
C VAL A 79 -9.40 -11.86 -39.77
N GLN A 80 -10.32 -12.47 -39.05
CA GLN A 80 -11.35 -13.35 -39.61
C GLN A 80 -12.60 -13.34 -38.75
N GLY A 81 -13.77 -13.14 -39.37
CA GLY A 81 -15.06 -13.18 -38.68
C GLY A 81 -15.22 -12.08 -37.63
N GLY A 82 -14.72 -10.87 -37.91
CA GLY A 82 -14.82 -9.71 -37.01
C GLY A 82 -13.81 -9.68 -35.87
N ILE A 83 -12.75 -10.49 -35.94
CA ILE A 83 -11.82 -10.69 -34.81
C ILE A 83 -10.38 -10.75 -35.32
N LEU A 84 -9.49 -9.99 -34.69
CA LEU A 84 -8.05 -10.17 -34.80
C LEU A 84 -7.60 -11.28 -33.84
N THR A 85 -6.92 -12.30 -34.33
CA THR A 85 -6.29 -13.35 -33.52
C THR A 85 -4.78 -13.34 -33.69
N ALA A 86 -4.03 -13.59 -32.62
CA ALA A 86 -2.58 -13.73 -32.67
C ALA A 86 -2.05 -14.58 -31.50
N ARG A 87 -0.80 -15.03 -31.63
CA ARG A 87 -0.07 -15.76 -30.59
C ARG A 87 1.29 -15.11 -30.35
N ALA A 88 1.55 -14.73 -29.10
CA ALA A 88 2.88 -14.31 -28.65
C ALA A 88 3.83 -15.51 -28.65
N ILE A 89 4.91 -15.42 -29.44
CA ILE A 89 5.88 -16.52 -29.61
C ILE A 89 7.29 -16.19 -29.10
N ASN A 90 7.55 -14.94 -28.71
CA ASN A 90 8.85 -14.52 -28.21
C ASN A 90 8.72 -13.32 -27.26
N TRP A 91 9.86 -12.77 -26.83
CA TRP A 91 9.95 -11.59 -25.96
C TRP A 91 9.39 -10.33 -26.63
N ASP A 92 8.67 -9.47 -25.90
CA ASP A 92 8.13 -8.18 -26.40
C ASP A 92 7.23 -8.32 -27.66
N PRO A 93 6.15 -9.12 -27.63
CA PRO A 93 5.20 -9.25 -28.73
C PRO A 93 4.23 -8.06 -28.78
N PHE A 94 4.16 -7.35 -29.90
CA PHE A 94 3.32 -6.15 -30.00
C PHE A 94 2.74 -5.90 -31.41
N LEU A 95 1.65 -5.12 -31.45
CA LEU A 95 1.12 -4.51 -32.66
C LEU A 95 1.29 -2.98 -32.60
N THR A 96 1.68 -2.34 -33.70
CA THR A 96 1.74 -0.88 -33.82
C THR A 96 0.54 -0.39 -34.62
N SER A 97 -0.16 0.64 -34.14
CA SER A 97 -1.31 1.22 -34.84
C SER A 97 -0.89 1.89 -36.16
N PRO A 98 -1.82 2.11 -37.11
CA PRO A 98 -1.58 3.12 -38.13
C PRO A 98 -1.37 4.50 -37.48
N GLN A 99 -0.69 5.40 -38.19
CA GLN A 99 -0.52 6.77 -37.71
C GLN A 99 -1.83 7.54 -37.78
N PHE A 100 -2.11 8.31 -36.74
CA PHE A 100 -3.26 9.21 -36.64
C PHE A 100 -2.84 10.53 -36.00
N GLU A 101 -3.79 11.42 -35.75
CA GLU A 101 -3.56 12.58 -34.89
C GLU A 101 -4.82 12.88 -34.07
N LEU A 102 -4.64 12.91 -32.75
CA LEU A 102 -5.71 13.18 -31.80
C LEU A 102 -5.24 14.19 -30.75
N PRO A 103 -5.96 15.30 -30.50
CA PRO A 103 -5.68 16.15 -29.35
C PRO A 103 -5.79 15.37 -28.05
N ALA A 104 -4.73 15.40 -27.24
CA ALA A 104 -4.63 14.63 -26.01
C ALA A 104 -5.40 15.33 -24.89
N ARG A 105 -6.37 14.63 -24.29
CA ARG A 105 -7.22 15.15 -23.20
C ARG A 105 -7.24 14.17 -22.02
N PRO A 106 -7.45 14.66 -20.79
CA PRO A 106 -7.29 13.83 -19.59
C PRO A 106 -8.34 12.74 -19.49
N TRP A 107 -9.56 12.93 -20.01
CA TRP A 107 -10.68 11.98 -19.89
C TRP A 107 -10.87 11.10 -21.12
N GLN A 108 -9.79 10.86 -21.86
CA GLN A 108 -9.74 9.87 -22.94
C GLN A 108 -9.22 8.54 -22.41
N CYS A 109 -9.75 7.43 -22.92
CA CYS A 109 -9.30 6.08 -22.60
C CYS A 109 -9.04 5.29 -23.89
N ILE A 110 -8.13 4.32 -23.79
CA ILE A 110 -8.07 3.22 -24.75
C ILE A 110 -9.02 2.14 -24.22
N GLU A 111 -10.00 1.75 -25.03
CA GLU A 111 -10.91 0.65 -24.74
C GLU A 111 -10.60 -0.51 -25.68
N VAL A 112 -10.22 -1.66 -25.11
CA VAL A 112 -9.96 -2.89 -25.88
C VAL A 112 -10.91 -3.98 -25.41
N ARG A 113 -11.62 -4.61 -26.34
CA ARG A 113 -12.40 -5.83 -26.07
C ARG A 113 -11.60 -7.02 -26.55
N MET A 114 -11.15 -7.84 -25.62
CA MET A 114 -10.27 -8.97 -25.92
C MET A 114 -10.51 -10.17 -24.99
N LYS A 115 -9.96 -11.32 -25.39
CA LYS A 115 -9.82 -12.51 -24.56
C LYS A 115 -8.42 -13.09 -24.71
N ALA A 116 -7.94 -13.78 -23.69
CA ALA A 116 -6.64 -14.45 -23.66
C ALA A 116 -6.76 -15.84 -23.04
N ASP A 117 -5.79 -16.71 -23.34
CA ASP A 117 -5.73 -18.08 -22.83
C ASP A 117 -5.07 -18.23 -21.45
N ARG A 118 -4.38 -17.18 -20.97
CA ARG A 118 -3.70 -17.14 -19.67
C ARG A 118 -3.61 -15.72 -19.12
N ASP A 119 -3.47 -15.64 -17.80
CA ASP A 119 -3.33 -14.37 -17.09
C ASP A 119 -1.99 -13.71 -17.46
N GLY A 120 -1.96 -12.39 -17.49
CA GLY A 120 -0.73 -11.63 -17.71
C GLY A 120 -0.93 -10.13 -17.65
N THR A 121 0.14 -9.40 -17.97
CA THR A 121 0.13 -7.92 -18.01
C THR A 121 0.33 -7.49 -19.45
N ALA A 122 -0.65 -6.80 -20.01
CA ALA A 122 -0.54 -6.14 -21.30
C ALA A 122 -0.37 -4.64 -21.11
N GLU A 123 0.14 -3.97 -22.14
CA GLU A 123 0.48 -2.55 -22.06
C GLU A 123 0.10 -1.84 -23.35
N PHE A 124 -0.31 -0.59 -23.23
CA PHE A 124 -0.38 0.32 -24.38
C PHE A 124 0.71 1.37 -24.24
N PHE A 125 1.67 1.39 -25.16
CA PHE A 125 2.50 2.57 -25.37
C PHE A 125 1.75 3.56 -26.24
N TRP A 126 2.01 4.84 -26.00
CA TRP A 126 1.43 5.94 -26.76
C TRP A 126 2.49 7.02 -26.96
N THR A 127 2.37 7.80 -28.03
CA THR A 127 3.36 8.83 -28.33
C THR A 127 2.80 9.99 -29.13
N ASN A 128 3.45 11.14 -28.99
CA ASN A 128 3.21 12.38 -29.74
C ASN A 128 4.25 12.63 -30.85
N THR A 129 5.22 11.73 -31.01
CA THR A 129 6.36 11.88 -31.93
C THR A 129 6.74 10.54 -32.57
N THR A 130 7.31 10.59 -33.76
CA THR A 130 7.95 9.43 -34.42
C THR A 130 9.48 9.45 -34.24
N LYS A 131 10.02 10.51 -33.64
CA LYS A 131 11.46 10.80 -33.59
C LYS A 131 12.11 10.27 -32.30
N THR A 132 12.06 8.96 -32.09
CA THR A 132 12.81 8.28 -31.03
C THR A 132 13.57 7.09 -31.61
N ARG A 133 14.52 6.53 -30.85
CA ARG A 133 15.23 5.31 -31.25
C ARG A 133 14.33 4.07 -31.39
N TYR A 134 13.08 4.17 -30.93
CA TYR A 134 12.08 3.10 -30.97
C TYR A 134 10.87 3.50 -31.84
N GLY A 135 11.10 4.23 -32.93
CA GLY A 135 10.05 4.57 -33.89
C GLY A 135 8.96 5.50 -33.34
N GLY A 136 9.26 6.27 -32.29
CA GLY A 136 8.32 7.17 -31.62
C GLY A 136 8.05 6.82 -30.16
N PHE A 137 8.17 5.56 -29.76
CA PHE A 137 7.88 5.13 -28.39
C PHE A 137 9.05 5.41 -27.45
N SER A 138 8.77 5.49 -26.14
CA SER A 138 9.77 5.69 -25.09
C SER A 138 9.35 4.97 -23.82
N PRO A 139 10.29 4.35 -23.07
CA PRO A 139 10.01 3.82 -21.74
C PRO A 139 9.45 4.91 -20.81
N GLY A 140 8.45 4.57 -19.99
CA GLY A 140 7.72 5.51 -19.14
C GLY A 140 6.54 6.21 -19.83
N LYS A 141 6.23 5.87 -21.08
CA LYS A 141 5.04 6.34 -21.84
C LYS A 141 4.16 5.17 -22.25
N GLU A 142 3.89 4.33 -21.26
CA GLU A 142 3.02 3.17 -21.36
C GLU A 142 1.96 3.21 -20.26
N THR A 143 0.85 2.51 -20.50
CA THR A 143 -0.17 2.26 -19.48
C THR A 143 -0.49 0.79 -19.45
N THR A 144 -0.21 0.16 -18.31
CA THR A 144 -0.30 -1.27 -18.12
C THR A 144 -1.67 -1.67 -17.58
N PHE A 145 -2.11 -2.88 -17.90
CA PHE A 145 -3.34 -3.46 -17.39
C PHE A 145 -3.23 -4.98 -17.27
N ALA A 146 -3.89 -5.54 -16.27
CA ALA A 146 -3.96 -6.98 -16.07
C ALA A 146 -5.01 -7.60 -17.01
N VAL A 147 -4.61 -8.62 -17.74
CA VAL A 147 -5.46 -9.44 -18.61
C VAL A 147 -5.78 -10.74 -17.90
N ILE A 148 -7.06 -11.13 -17.95
CA ILE A 148 -7.55 -12.39 -17.39
C ILE A 148 -7.62 -13.44 -18.51
N GLY A 149 -6.99 -14.57 -18.25
CA GLY A 149 -6.78 -15.70 -19.16
C GLY A 149 -7.85 -16.77 -19.14
N ASP A 150 -9.13 -16.38 -19.06
CA ASP A 150 -10.24 -17.32 -18.95
C ASP A 150 -10.92 -17.62 -20.30
N ASN A 151 -10.30 -17.19 -21.40
CA ASN A 151 -10.85 -17.21 -22.75
C ASN A 151 -12.23 -16.53 -22.89
N GLN A 152 -12.63 -15.68 -21.94
CA GLN A 152 -13.87 -14.91 -22.01
C GLN A 152 -13.62 -13.51 -22.57
N TRP A 153 -14.57 -13.03 -23.38
CA TRP A 153 -14.54 -11.66 -23.87
C TRP A 153 -14.69 -10.67 -22.73
N ARG A 154 -13.73 -9.76 -22.61
CA ARG A 154 -13.68 -8.73 -21.58
C ARG A 154 -13.34 -7.39 -22.22
N THR A 155 -14.00 -6.34 -21.77
CA THR A 155 -13.67 -4.96 -22.16
C THR A 155 -12.79 -4.35 -21.09
N TYR A 156 -11.58 -3.97 -21.48
CA TYR A 156 -10.61 -3.28 -20.63
C TYR A 156 -10.59 -1.79 -21.00
N ARG A 157 -10.71 -0.93 -19.99
CA ARG A 157 -10.54 0.52 -20.13
C ARG A 157 -9.23 0.94 -19.49
N ILE A 158 -8.30 1.33 -20.33
CA ILE A 158 -6.98 1.84 -19.99
C ILE A 158 -7.07 3.36 -20.00
N HIS A 159 -6.73 4.00 -18.89
CA HIS A 159 -6.85 5.45 -18.71
C HIS A 159 -5.45 6.08 -18.62
N PRO A 160 -4.91 6.60 -19.73
CA PRO A 160 -3.50 7.01 -19.79
C PRO A 160 -3.22 8.36 -19.14
N LEU A 161 -4.25 9.22 -19.01
CA LEU A 161 -4.09 10.63 -18.59
C LEU A 161 -2.95 11.32 -19.37
N TRP A 162 -3.01 11.21 -20.70
CA TRP A 162 -1.92 11.63 -21.59
C TRP A 162 -1.98 13.10 -22.00
N HIS A 163 -2.79 13.93 -21.34
CA HIS A 163 -3.05 15.34 -21.73
C HIS A 163 -1.76 16.18 -21.82
N ALA A 164 -0.76 15.88 -20.98
CA ALA A 164 0.53 16.54 -21.00
C ALA A 164 1.30 16.35 -22.33
N GLU A 165 0.91 15.38 -23.15
CA GLU A 165 1.51 15.16 -24.48
C GLU A 165 1.03 16.16 -25.54
N GLY A 166 -0.07 16.87 -25.29
CA GLY A 166 -0.73 17.77 -26.23
C GLY A 166 -1.48 17.05 -27.36
N LYS A 167 -0.87 16.03 -27.96
CA LYS A 167 -1.49 15.17 -28.98
C LYS A 167 -0.96 13.74 -28.91
N ILE A 168 -1.73 12.78 -29.42
CA ILE A 168 -1.30 11.38 -29.62
C ILE A 168 -1.38 11.06 -31.11
N ILE A 169 -0.37 10.36 -31.62
CA ILE A 169 -0.25 10.02 -33.04
C ILE A 169 -0.09 8.54 -33.34
N LEU A 170 0.33 7.74 -32.36
CA LEU A 170 0.57 6.31 -32.50
C LEU A 170 0.30 5.59 -31.17
N LEU A 171 -0.15 4.34 -31.28
CA LEU A 171 -0.25 3.37 -30.19
C LEU A 171 0.63 2.15 -30.49
N ARG A 172 1.19 1.54 -29.45
CA ARG A 172 1.75 0.18 -29.48
C ARG A 172 0.96 -0.65 -28.49
N PHE A 173 0.38 -1.75 -28.93
CA PHE A 173 -0.31 -2.70 -28.07
C PHE A 173 0.60 -3.89 -27.80
N ASP A 174 1.13 -3.95 -26.59
CA ASP A 174 2.11 -4.92 -26.15
C ASP A 174 1.41 -6.01 -25.34
N MET A 175 1.64 -7.26 -25.74
CA MET A 175 1.15 -8.45 -25.08
C MET A 175 2.27 -9.13 -24.29
N PHE A 176 1.90 -10.00 -23.37
CA PHE A 176 2.84 -10.80 -22.60
C PHE A 176 3.18 -12.11 -23.31
N ASN A 177 4.34 -12.66 -22.97
CA ASN A 177 4.91 -13.82 -23.64
C ASN A 177 3.99 -15.05 -23.59
N GLU A 178 4.09 -15.88 -24.63
CA GLU A 178 3.43 -17.19 -24.75
C GLU A 178 1.89 -17.16 -24.74
N CYS A 179 1.26 -15.99 -24.79
CA CYS A 179 -0.20 -15.83 -24.78
C CYS A 179 -0.83 -16.01 -26.17
N ALA A 180 -1.91 -16.79 -26.25
CA ALA A 180 -2.84 -16.76 -27.38
C ALA A 180 -4.01 -15.81 -27.04
N PHE A 181 -4.28 -14.85 -27.92
CA PHE A 181 -5.29 -13.83 -27.67
C PHE A 181 -6.11 -13.50 -28.92
N ALA A 182 -7.28 -12.94 -28.66
CA ALA A 182 -8.18 -12.43 -29.68
C ALA A 182 -8.70 -11.06 -29.28
N VAL A 183 -8.79 -10.15 -30.24
CA VAL A 183 -9.25 -8.77 -30.09
C VAL A 183 -10.45 -8.57 -31.01
N ASP A 184 -11.53 -8.10 -30.43
CA ASP A 184 -12.76 -7.71 -31.12
C ASP A 184 -12.61 -6.27 -31.62
N TYR A 185 -12.23 -5.35 -30.73
CA TYR A 185 -11.92 -3.97 -31.14
C TYR A 185 -10.86 -3.32 -30.26
N ILE A 186 -10.21 -2.31 -30.83
CA ILE A 186 -9.42 -1.30 -30.10
C ILE A 186 -10.03 0.06 -30.41
N ARG A 187 -10.38 0.84 -29.39
CA ARG A 187 -11.00 2.16 -29.55
C ARG A 187 -10.28 3.18 -28.70
N ILE A 188 -10.26 4.43 -29.17
CA ILE A 188 -10.00 5.59 -28.32
C ILE A 188 -11.35 6.26 -28.05
N ILE A 189 -11.71 6.36 -26.77
CA ILE A 189 -13.00 6.88 -26.32
C ILE A 189 -12.81 8.13 -25.47
N GLU A 190 -13.78 9.04 -25.49
CA GLU A 190 -13.94 10.12 -24.51
C GLU A 190 -14.99 9.69 -23.48
N LEU A 191 -14.66 9.80 -22.20
CA LEU A 191 -15.57 9.46 -21.11
C LEU A 191 -16.57 10.60 -20.84
N ASN A 192 -17.78 10.22 -20.44
CA ASN A 192 -18.72 11.15 -19.85
C ASN A 192 -18.33 11.40 -18.39
N VAL A 193 -17.91 12.62 -18.07
CA VAL A 193 -17.46 13.02 -16.73
C VAL A 193 -18.24 14.23 -16.22
N PRO A 194 -18.34 14.41 -14.89
CA PRO A 194 -18.88 15.63 -14.31
C PRO A 194 -18.13 16.90 -14.77
N PRO A 195 -18.73 18.10 -14.64
CA PRO A 195 -18.01 19.35 -14.80
C PRO A 195 -16.80 19.45 -13.86
N VAL A 196 -15.78 20.19 -14.30
CA VAL A 196 -14.58 20.47 -13.50
C VAL A 196 -14.97 21.29 -12.26
N ARG A 197 -14.36 20.97 -11.11
CA ARG A 197 -14.62 21.64 -9.82
C ARG A 197 -13.35 22.17 -9.17
N GLU A 198 -13.43 23.37 -8.61
CA GLU A 198 -12.40 23.97 -7.74
C GLU A 198 -12.67 23.62 -6.26
N GLN A 199 -12.93 22.33 -5.98
CA GLN A 199 -13.24 21.88 -4.62
C GLN A 199 -12.14 20.98 -4.06
N SER A 200 -11.91 21.12 -2.76
CA SER A 200 -10.95 20.29 -2.01
C SER A 200 -11.60 19.52 -0.86
N VAL A 201 -12.92 19.63 -0.69
CA VAL A 201 -13.69 19.02 0.39
C VAL A 201 -14.85 18.25 -0.21
N PHE A 202 -14.95 16.97 0.11
CA PHE A 202 -15.97 16.04 -0.36
C PHE A 202 -16.69 15.45 0.87
N SER A 203 -18.01 15.44 0.85
CA SER A 203 -18.86 14.86 1.89
C SER A 203 -19.83 13.87 1.27
N PHE A 204 -19.92 12.68 1.85
CA PHE A 204 -20.77 11.60 1.34
C PHE A 204 -22.02 11.38 2.20
N GLN A 205 -22.43 12.42 2.93
CA GLN A 205 -23.57 12.35 3.84
C GLN A 205 -24.92 12.25 3.12
N HIS A 206 -25.03 12.83 1.92
CA HIS A 206 -26.28 12.92 1.17
C HIS A 206 -26.24 12.16 -0.15
N ASP A 207 -25.12 12.23 -0.87
CA ASP A 207 -24.90 11.55 -2.14
C ASP A 207 -23.41 11.15 -2.28
N CYS A 208 -23.00 10.79 -3.49
CA CYS A 208 -21.61 10.44 -3.78
C CYS A 208 -20.77 11.62 -4.26
N ASP A 209 -21.27 12.85 -4.18
CA ASP A 209 -20.61 14.07 -4.64
C ASP A 209 -19.98 13.95 -6.04
N ASP A 210 -20.74 13.38 -6.97
CA ASP A 210 -20.34 13.03 -8.34
C ASP A 210 -19.15 12.06 -8.49
N TRP A 211 -18.69 11.41 -7.41
CA TRP A 211 -17.75 10.30 -7.51
C TRP A 211 -18.38 9.11 -8.22
N TRP A 212 -17.58 8.40 -9.01
CA TRP A 212 -18.04 7.23 -9.74
C TRP A 212 -17.09 6.05 -9.61
N ALA A 213 -17.65 4.85 -9.78
CA ALA A 213 -16.88 3.62 -9.84
C ALA A 213 -16.22 3.45 -11.21
N PHE A 214 -14.96 3.09 -11.21
CA PHE A 214 -14.18 2.76 -12.39
C PHE A 214 -13.57 1.35 -12.24
N GLN A 215 -13.47 0.64 -13.37
CA GLN A 215 -13.01 -0.76 -13.42
C GLN A 215 -13.80 -1.66 -12.46
N ASN A 216 -13.12 -2.39 -11.56
CA ASN A 216 -13.72 -3.41 -10.69
C ASN A 216 -14.18 -2.86 -9.33
N ALA A 217 -14.61 -1.59 -9.28
CA ALA A 217 -15.26 -1.01 -8.12
C ALA A 217 -16.78 -1.07 -8.25
N LYS A 218 -17.48 -1.23 -7.13
CA LYS A 218 -18.90 -0.89 -7.01
C LYS A 218 -19.07 0.17 -5.95
N LEU A 219 -19.93 1.15 -6.23
CA LEU A 219 -20.12 2.34 -5.41
C LEU A 219 -21.62 2.53 -5.14
N ARG A 220 -21.95 2.86 -3.90
CA ARG A 220 -23.30 3.17 -3.44
C ARG A 220 -23.21 4.18 -2.29
N CYS A 221 -24.03 5.23 -2.30
CA CYS A 221 -24.13 6.13 -1.15
C CYS A 221 -25.42 5.85 -0.37
N ALA A 222 -25.26 5.58 0.91
CA ALA A 222 -26.34 5.25 1.83
C ALA A 222 -25.90 5.50 3.27
N ASP A 223 -26.84 5.81 4.15
CA ASP A 223 -26.62 5.93 5.59
C ASP A 223 -25.47 6.89 5.96
N GLY A 224 -25.41 8.04 5.27
CA GLY A 224 -24.42 9.09 5.54
C GLY A 224 -23.00 8.81 5.06
N ALA A 225 -22.78 7.78 4.24
CA ALA A 225 -21.46 7.43 3.71
C ALA A 225 -21.52 6.87 2.28
N MET A 226 -20.38 6.99 1.58
CA MET A 226 -20.10 6.27 0.34
C MET A 226 -19.53 4.88 0.67
N GLU A 227 -20.26 3.85 0.29
CA GLU A 227 -19.84 2.46 0.37
C GLU A 227 -19.18 2.03 -0.95
N VAL A 228 -17.96 1.49 -0.85
CA VAL A 228 -17.17 1.01 -1.97
C VAL A 228 -16.85 -0.46 -1.77
N ARG A 229 -17.27 -1.30 -2.71
CA ARG A 229 -16.90 -2.72 -2.76
C ARG A 229 -15.80 -2.93 -3.80
N VAL A 230 -14.65 -3.42 -3.34
CA VAL A 230 -13.50 -3.77 -4.17
C VAL A 230 -13.74 -5.15 -4.78
N GLN A 231 -14.02 -5.27 -6.08
CA GLN A 231 -14.24 -6.59 -6.69
C GLN A 231 -12.93 -7.27 -7.11
N ALA A 232 -11.91 -6.48 -7.50
CA ALA A 232 -10.59 -6.95 -7.89
C ALA A 232 -9.52 -5.89 -7.56
N HIS A 233 -8.23 -6.23 -7.75
CA HIS A 233 -7.09 -5.38 -7.35
C HIS A 233 -7.03 -4.01 -8.04
N ASN A 234 -7.69 -3.84 -9.19
CA ASN A 234 -7.75 -2.61 -9.97
C ASN A 234 -9.05 -1.81 -9.74
N ALA A 235 -9.83 -2.15 -8.70
CA ALA A 235 -10.97 -1.32 -8.30
C ALA A 235 -10.50 0.11 -7.98
N LEU A 236 -11.14 1.09 -8.63
CA LEU A 236 -10.85 2.50 -8.45
C LEU A 236 -12.17 3.27 -8.37
N ILE A 237 -12.30 4.20 -7.44
CA ILE A 237 -13.33 5.24 -7.51
C ILE A 237 -12.65 6.55 -7.87
N ILE A 238 -13.29 7.35 -8.72
CA ILE A 238 -12.72 8.58 -9.26
C ILE A 238 -13.61 9.75 -8.84
N ALA A 239 -12.99 10.83 -8.38
CA ALA A 239 -13.64 12.09 -8.04
C ALA A 239 -14.09 12.84 -9.30
N PRO A 240 -15.05 13.77 -9.21
CA PRO A 240 -15.28 14.74 -10.30
C PRO A 240 -13.94 15.38 -10.72
N PRO A 241 -13.75 15.70 -12.03
CA PRO A 241 -12.55 16.38 -12.49
C PRO A 241 -12.26 17.62 -11.65
N LEU A 242 -10.98 17.82 -11.30
CA LEU A 242 -10.58 18.88 -10.39
C LEU A 242 -9.81 19.98 -11.11
N GLN A 243 -9.79 21.15 -10.48
CA GLN A 243 -8.87 22.24 -10.79
C GLN A 243 -8.32 22.79 -9.49
N LEU A 244 -7.55 21.95 -8.77
CA LEU A 244 -6.94 22.35 -7.51
C LEU A 244 -5.57 22.97 -7.80
N THR A 245 -5.55 24.29 -7.95
CA THR A 245 -4.31 25.04 -8.22
C THR A 245 -3.43 25.14 -6.98
N ASP A 246 -2.11 25.22 -7.20
CA ASP A 246 -1.12 25.32 -6.13
C ASP A 246 -1.24 24.16 -5.13
N ALA A 247 -1.09 22.93 -5.65
CA ALA A 247 -1.23 21.70 -4.88
C ALA A 247 -0.39 21.68 -3.58
N ILE A 248 0.75 22.39 -3.55
CA ILE A 248 1.64 22.47 -2.38
C ILE A 248 0.95 23.18 -1.20
N ARG A 249 0.06 24.14 -1.45
CA ARG A 249 -0.77 24.74 -0.39
C ARG A 249 -1.79 23.76 0.21
N HIS A 250 -2.04 22.64 -0.45
CA HIS A 250 -2.96 21.59 -0.05
C HIS A 250 -2.18 20.30 0.26
N GLY A 251 -1.28 20.38 1.25
CA GLY A 251 -0.31 19.33 1.53
C GLY A 251 -0.83 18.12 2.31
N ILE A 252 -2.03 18.18 2.90
CA ILE A 252 -2.60 17.09 3.68
C ILE A 252 -3.89 16.59 3.03
N LEU A 253 -3.94 15.30 2.72
CA LEU A 253 -5.17 14.60 2.34
C LEU A 253 -5.69 13.81 3.55
N SER A 254 -6.88 14.16 4.00
CA SER A 254 -7.55 13.51 5.12
C SER A 254 -8.78 12.72 4.63
N LEU A 255 -8.89 11.47 5.05
CA LEU A 255 -9.95 10.56 4.66
C LEU A 255 -10.60 9.94 5.90
N ARG A 256 -11.91 10.09 6.06
CA ARG A 256 -12.68 9.42 7.12
C ARG A 256 -13.32 8.16 6.58
N MET A 257 -12.76 7.02 6.94
CA MET A 257 -13.09 5.74 6.34
C MET A 257 -13.05 4.59 7.35
N ALA A 258 -13.98 3.67 7.20
CA ALA A 258 -13.92 2.32 7.75
C ALA A 258 -13.66 1.32 6.64
N VAL A 259 -12.87 0.29 6.91
CA VAL A 259 -12.57 -0.79 5.95
C VAL A 259 -12.42 -2.11 6.70
N ASP A 260 -12.90 -3.20 6.10
CA ASP A 260 -12.99 -4.52 6.76
C ASP A 260 -11.81 -5.47 6.46
N ALA A 261 -11.05 -5.20 5.40
CA ALA A 261 -9.92 -6.02 4.97
C ALA A 261 -8.90 -5.24 4.13
N GLY A 262 -7.66 -5.69 4.14
CA GLY A 262 -6.56 -5.13 3.35
C GLY A 262 -5.42 -4.57 4.20
N TYR A 263 -4.31 -4.27 3.55
CA TYR A 263 -3.12 -3.72 4.20
C TYR A 263 -2.86 -2.27 3.80
N LYS A 264 -3.23 -1.89 2.57
CA LYS A 264 -2.97 -0.55 2.02
C LYS A 264 -4.17 0.00 1.25
N GLY A 265 -4.42 1.28 1.44
CA GLY A 265 -5.19 2.11 0.53
C GLY A 265 -4.25 2.81 -0.45
N THR A 266 -4.79 3.30 -1.57
CA THR A 266 -4.01 4.05 -2.55
C THR A 266 -4.78 5.28 -2.99
N ILE A 267 -4.18 6.45 -2.82
CA ILE A 267 -4.59 7.69 -3.47
C ILE A 267 -3.97 7.70 -4.86
N PHE A 268 -4.81 7.91 -5.87
CA PHE A 268 -4.40 8.16 -7.24
C PHE A 268 -4.64 9.62 -7.57
N PHE A 269 -3.73 10.26 -8.28
CA PHE A 269 -3.93 11.63 -8.73
C PHE A 269 -3.20 11.89 -10.05
N ALA A 270 -3.59 12.97 -10.73
CA ALA A 270 -2.94 13.45 -11.94
C ALA A 270 -2.75 14.97 -11.84
N THR A 271 -1.66 15.46 -12.44
CA THR A 271 -1.38 16.90 -12.51
C THR A 271 -1.53 17.40 -13.94
N ASP A 272 -1.69 18.70 -14.13
CA ASP A 272 -1.66 19.36 -15.44
C ASP A 272 -0.37 19.12 -16.22
N GLY A 273 0.78 19.09 -15.53
CA GLY A 273 2.10 18.97 -16.14
C GLY A 273 2.63 17.55 -16.37
N LYS A 274 1.92 16.49 -15.95
CA LYS A 274 2.43 15.11 -16.01
C LYS A 274 1.38 14.11 -16.47
N HIS A 275 1.81 13.17 -17.31
CA HIS A 275 0.97 12.07 -17.76
C HIS A 275 0.86 10.94 -16.73
N GLY A 276 -0.20 10.15 -16.86
CA GLY A 276 -0.41 8.95 -16.07
C GLY A 276 -0.82 9.20 -14.63
N TRP A 277 -1.42 8.18 -14.02
CA TRP A 277 -1.76 8.19 -12.61
C TRP A 277 -0.50 8.18 -11.73
N GLN A 278 -0.34 9.21 -10.92
CA GLN A 278 0.55 9.21 -9.77
C GLN A 278 -0.15 8.47 -8.62
N ARG A 279 0.63 7.84 -7.74
CA ARG A 279 0.09 6.97 -6.69
C ARG A 279 0.79 7.20 -5.36
N HIS A 280 0.02 7.32 -4.29
CA HIS A 280 0.53 7.33 -2.92
C HIS A 280 -0.20 6.24 -2.12
N ASN A 281 0.55 5.35 -1.49
CA ASN A 281 -0.03 4.29 -0.65
C ASN A 281 -0.04 4.75 0.81
N PHE A 282 -1.06 4.35 1.55
CA PHE A 282 -1.14 4.56 3.00
C PHE A 282 -1.59 3.27 3.68
N GLU A 283 -1.15 3.06 4.92
CA GLU A 283 -1.48 1.87 5.69
C GLU A 283 -2.93 1.90 6.19
N LEU A 284 -3.58 0.73 6.16
CA LEU A 284 -4.96 0.59 6.61
C LEU A 284 -5.04 0.07 8.04
N ARG A 285 -6.11 0.46 8.72
CA ARG A 285 -6.61 -0.19 9.94
C ARG A 285 -7.88 -0.96 9.56
N PRO A 286 -7.76 -2.24 9.15
CA PRO A 286 -8.87 -3.02 8.61
C PRO A 286 -9.72 -3.67 9.71
N ASP A 287 -10.20 -2.89 10.68
CA ASP A 287 -10.98 -3.39 11.82
C ASP A 287 -12.49 -3.14 11.67
N GLY A 288 -12.92 -2.61 10.51
CA GLY A 288 -14.30 -2.25 10.21
C GLY A 288 -14.80 -0.99 10.92
N ARG A 289 -13.95 -0.24 11.64
CA ARG A 289 -14.32 0.98 12.37
C ARG A 289 -13.91 2.23 11.61
N MET A 290 -14.61 3.33 11.90
CA MET A 290 -14.31 4.62 11.30
C MET A 290 -13.02 5.20 11.89
N HIS A 291 -12.03 5.36 11.03
CA HIS A 291 -10.78 6.03 11.31
C HIS A 291 -10.63 7.28 10.47
N THR A 292 -9.84 8.24 10.95
CA THR A 292 -9.36 9.33 10.09
C THR A 292 -7.93 9.03 9.67
N TYR A 293 -7.71 8.89 8.37
CA TYR A 293 -6.39 8.72 7.76
C TYR A 293 -5.91 10.10 7.31
N ASN A 294 -4.88 10.63 7.96
CA ASN A 294 -4.23 11.88 7.58
C ASN A 294 -2.94 11.54 6.83
N ILE A 295 -2.83 11.99 5.58
CA ILE A 295 -1.76 11.64 4.66
C ILE A 295 -1.02 12.92 4.28
N ASP A 296 0.28 12.99 4.58
CA ASP A 296 1.16 14.04 4.06
C ASP A 296 1.45 13.78 2.58
N ILE A 297 0.59 14.32 1.72
CA ILE A 297 0.68 14.13 0.28
C ILE A 297 1.68 15.14 -0.34
N ALA A 298 2.02 16.22 0.35
CA ALA A 298 3.03 17.18 -0.09
C ALA A 298 4.42 16.56 -0.21
N MET A 299 4.73 15.53 0.57
CA MET A 299 5.99 14.78 0.46
C MET A 299 6.09 13.94 -0.83
N HIS A 300 4.99 13.75 -1.56
CA HIS A 300 5.05 13.01 -2.82
C HIS A 300 5.67 13.88 -3.93
N PRO A 301 6.73 13.44 -4.63
CA PRO A 301 7.52 14.28 -5.55
C PRO A 301 6.72 14.85 -6.73
N ASN A 302 5.62 14.19 -7.09
CA ASN A 302 4.73 14.62 -8.18
C ASN A 302 3.50 15.41 -7.70
N TRP A 303 3.35 15.69 -6.40
CA TRP A 303 2.24 16.52 -5.89
C TRP A 303 2.60 18.00 -6.04
N ASN A 304 2.42 18.52 -7.24
CA ASN A 304 2.76 19.90 -7.61
C ASN A 304 1.85 20.39 -8.75
N GLY A 305 1.95 21.68 -9.07
CA GLY A 305 1.14 22.29 -10.13
C GLY A 305 -0.35 22.27 -9.80
N THR A 306 -1.17 21.96 -10.81
CA THR A 306 -2.62 21.83 -10.66
C THR A 306 -3.01 20.36 -10.59
N ILE A 307 -3.73 19.94 -9.54
CA ILE A 307 -4.32 18.59 -9.51
C ILE A 307 -5.60 18.59 -10.36
N ILE A 308 -5.63 17.74 -11.39
CA ILE A 308 -6.74 17.67 -12.35
C ILE A 308 -7.62 16.43 -12.21
N ALA A 309 -7.11 15.40 -11.55
CA ALA A 309 -7.83 14.16 -11.29
C ALA A 309 -7.42 13.59 -9.93
N LEU A 310 -8.39 13.01 -9.23
CA LEU A 310 -8.20 12.31 -7.96
C LEU A 310 -8.98 10.99 -8.02
N GLY A 311 -8.39 9.94 -7.47
CA GLY A 311 -9.03 8.65 -7.30
C GLY A 311 -8.60 7.99 -6.01
N LEU A 312 -9.41 7.05 -5.55
CA LEU A 312 -9.15 6.27 -4.35
C LEU A 312 -9.37 4.79 -4.66
N ARG A 313 -8.38 3.98 -4.30
CA ARG A 313 -8.58 2.56 -4.04
C ARG A 313 -8.57 2.37 -2.53
N PRO A 314 -9.71 2.08 -1.91
CA PRO A 314 -9.81 2.08 -0.45
C PRO A 314 -9.19 0.83 0.19
N SER A 315 -8.93 -0.23 -0.58
CA SER A 315 -8.26 -1.45 -0.13
C SER A 315 -7.58 -2.18 -1.29
N ASP A 316 -6.46 -2.82 -1.00
CA ASP A 316 -5.76 -3.74 -1.91
C ASP A 316 -6.32 -5.16 -1.91
N LYS A 317 -7.29 -5.46 -1.04
CA LYS A 317 -7.89 -6.79 -0.91
C LYS A 317 -9.18 -6.92 -1.73
N PRO A 318 -9.26 -7.87 -2.69
CA PRO A 318 -10.53 -8.20 -3.33
C PRO A 318 -11.59 -8.61 -2.31
N ARG A 319 -12.83 -8.19 -2.56
CA ARG A 319 -14.03 -8.33 -1.73
C ARG A 319 -14.09 -7.46 -0.48
N ALA A 320 -13.07 -6.64 -0.21
CA ALA A 320 -13.14 -5.66 0.86
C ALA A 320 -14.27 -4.65 0.62
N VAL A 321 -14.87 -4.20 1.73
CA VAL A 321 -15.87 -3.14 1.76
C VAL A 321 -15.32 -1.98 2.58
N ALA A 322 -15.34 -0.80 1.97
CA ALA A 322 -15.01 0.44 2.64
C ALA A 322 -16.25 1.33 2.75
N ARG A 323 -16.40 2.02 3.87
CA ARG A 323 -17.40 3.07 4.09
C ARG A 323 -16.67 4.38 4.33
N ILE A 324 -16.97 5.40 3.54
CA ILE A 324 -16.26 6.68 3.54
C ILE A 324 -17.25 7.80 3.86
N GLU A 325 -17.01 8.57 4.91
CA GLU A 325 -17.88 9.70 5.30
C GLU A 325 -17.48 10.99 4.56
N TRP A 326 -16.18 11.25 4.43
CA TRP A 326 -15.65 12.43 3.76
C TRP A 326 -14.19 12.25 3.35
N LEU A 327 -13.77 13.04 2.36
CA LEU A 327 -12.37 13.24 1.97
C LEU A 327 -12.11 14.75 1.89
N ARG A 328 -10.96 15.21 2.41
CA ARG A 328 -10.58 16.63 2.44
C ARG A 328 -9.12 16.79 2.05
N ILE A 329 -8.80 17.83 1.30
CA ILE A 329 -7.45 18.21 0.90
C ILE A 329 -7.18 19.61 1.45
N THR A 330 -6.41 19.68 2.52
CA THR A 330 -6.20 20.87 3.36
C THR A 330 -4.70 21.10 3.58
N ASN A 331 -4.34 22.14 4.32
CA ASN A 331 -2.95 22.41 4.74
C ASN A 331 -2.63 21.91 6.15
N HIS A 332 -3.58 21.23 6.80
CA HIS A 332 -3.46 20.69 8.15
C HIS A 332 -4.30 19.41 8.28
N PRO A 333 -3.89 18.45 9.11
CA PRO A 333 -4.61 17.21 9.32
C PRO A 333 -6.00 17.47 9.94
N GLN A 334 -6.91 16.51 9.76
CA GLN A 334 -8.32 16.64 10.12
C GLN A 334 -8.75 15.53 11.10
N GLY A 335 -9.92 15.75 11.71
CA GLY A 335 -10.62 14.77 12.55
C GLY A 335 -10.16 14.75 14.01
N LYS A 336 -11.01 14.18 14.87
CA LYS A 336 -10.76 14.04 16.30
C LYS A 336 -9.45 13.26 16.58
N PRO A 337 -8.79 13.49 17.73
CA PRO A 337 -7.60 12.76 18.08
C PRO A 337 -7.87 11.26 18.20
N GLU A 338 -6.89 10.47 17.79
CA GLU A 338 -6.94 9.02 17.83
C GLU A 338 -5.58 8.51 18.32
N LEU A 339 -5.50 8.27 19.62
CA LEU A 339 -4.27 7.81 20.27
C LEU A 339 -3.95 6.38 19.84
N ALA A 340 -2.68 6.11 19.57
CA ALA A 340 -2.20 4.78 19.19
C ALA A 340 -0.92 4.43 19.95
N ILE A 341 -0.91 3.23 20.53
CA ILE A 341 0.28 2.64 21.14
C ILE A 341 1.10 2.02 20.02
N GLN A 342 2.27 2.61 19.73
CA GLN A 342 3.21 2.05 18.77
C GLN A 342 4.00 0.91 19.42
N ILE A 343 4.51 1.17 20.64
CA ILE A 343 5.35 0.21 21.37
C ILE A 343 4.99 0.26 22.84
N PHE A 344 4.92 -0.91 23.48
CA PHE A 344 4.77 -1.03 24.92
C PHE A 344 5.48 -2.29 25.43
N GLY A 345 6.38 -2.14 26.40
CA GLY A 345 7.15 -3.27 26.93
C GLY A 345 8.37 -2.82 27.74
N LEU A 346 9.29 -3.74 28.02
CA LEU A 346 10.58 -3.38 28.61
C LEU A 346 11.53 -2.83 27.55
N ALA A 347 12.24 -1.75 27.87
CA ALA A 347 13.30 -1.20 27.05
C ALA A 347 14.61 -1.97 27.24
N GLY A 348 15.31 -2.28 26.14
CA GLY A 348 16.56 -3.02 26.14
C GLY A 348 16.38 -4.54 25.99
N ALA A 349 17.49 -5.25 25.78
CA ALA A 349 17.48 -6.65 25.35
C ALA A 349 17.24 -7.67 26.46
N VAL A 350 17.83 -7.45 27.65
CA VAL A 350 17.85 -8.43 28.75
C VAL A 350 17.63 -7.74 30.09
N HIS A 351 16.69 -8.27 30.86
CA HIS A 351 16.33 -7.74 32.17
C HIS A 351 16.50 -8.83 33.22
N ARG A 352 17.09 -8.46 34.36
CA ARG A 352 17.54 -9.40 35.40
C ARG A 352 16.88 -9.07 36.74
N ALA A 353 16.54 -10.10 37.50
CA ALA A 353 16.03 -9.95 38.85
C ALA A 353 17.02 -9.15 39.73
N GLY A 354 16.50 -8.21 40.51
CA GLY A 354 17.28 -7.33 41.37
C GLY A 354 18.01 -6.20 40.64
N ILE A 355 17.84 -6.06 39.32
CA ILE A 355 18.39 -4.94 38.53
C ILE A 355 17.23 -4.07 38.03
N PRO A 356 17.24 -2.74 38.27
CA PRO A 356 16.26 -1.84 37.69
C PRO A 356 16.18 -1.96 36.17
N ALA A 357 14.96 -1.93 35.64
CA ALA A 357 14.67 -1.92 34.21
C ALA A 357 13.67 -0.81 33.90
N LYS A 358 13.53 -0.46 32.62
CA LYS A 358 12.55 0.53 32.15
C LYS A 358 11.41 -0.15 31.42
N VAL A 359 10.17 0.12 31.81
CA VAL A 359 9.00 -0.06 30.95
C VAL A 359 8.88 1.20 30.09
N GLN A 360 8.72 1.02 28.79
CA GLN A 360 8.59 2.08 27.79
C GLN A 360 7.24 2.00 27.08
N LEU A 361 6.63 3.15 26.85
CA LEU A 361 5.47 3.35 25.99
C LEU A 361 5.83 4.38 24.92
N MET A 362 5.71 4.01 23.64
CA MET A 362 5.73 4.95 22.53
C MET A 362 4.30 5.20 22.06
N LEU A 363 3.86 6.45 22.16
CA LEU A 363 2.50 6.89 21.90
C LEU A 363 2.49 7.90 20.75
N THR A 364 1.52 7.79 19.85
CA THR A 364 1.28 8.79 18.81
C THR A 364 -0.20 9.15 18.72
N ASN A 365 -0.50 10.30 18.10
CA ASN A 365 -1.85 10.70 17.71
C ASN A 365 -2.00 10.60 16.18
N LEU A 366 -2.90 9.74 15.73
CA LEU A 366 -3.20 9.53 14.32
C LEU A 366 -4.32 10.45 13.80
N GLY A 367 -5.07 11.07 14.72
CA GLY A 367 -6.08 12.09 14.42
C GLY A 367 -5.45 13.46 14.16
N GLY A 368 -6.19 14.36 13.51
CA GLY A 368 -5.65 15.66 13.12
C GLY A 368 -5.70 16.73 14.20
N GLU A 369 -6.72 16.70 15.05
CA GLU A 369 -6.76 17.56 16.24
C GLU A 369 -5.76 17.07 17.29
N PRO A 370 -5.09 17.97 18.03
CA PRO A 370 -4.23 17.58 19.15
C PRO A 370 -5.01 16.87 20.26
N ALA A 371 -4.49 15.75 20.75
CA ALA A 371 -5.00 15.12 21.97
C ALA A 371 -4.56 15.97 23.17
N ARG A 372 -5.49 16.38 24.05
CA ARG A 372 -5.22 17.29 25.17
C ARG A 372 -5.26 16.58 26.52
N ASP A 373 -4.40 17.00 27.44
CA ASP A 373 -4.26 16.46 28.80
C ASP A 373 -4.11 14.93 28.79
N VAL A 374 -3.18 14.44 27.98
CA VAL A 374 -2.93 13.01 27.84
C VAL A 374 -2.36 12.47 29.15
N ARG A 375 -2.96 11.40 29.65
CA ARG A 375 -2.53 10.69 30.86
C ARG A 375 -2.34 9.21 30.55
N ALA A 376 -1.14 8.69 30.81
CA ALA A 376 -0.83 7.27 30.74
C ALA A 376 -0.64 6.71 32.16
N ILE A 377 -1.37 5.67 32.51
CA ILE A 377 -1.35 5.04 33.83
C ILE A 377 -0.85 3.61 33.69
N LEU A 378 0.34 3.34 34.24
CA LEU A 378 0.92 2.00 34.27
C LEU A 378 0.30 1.17 35.41
N SER A 379 -0.11 -0.05 35.10
CA SER A 379 -0.54 -1.06 36.06
C SER A 379 0.47 -2.21 36.06
N LEU A 380 1.07 -2.45 37.22
CA LEU A 380 2.06 -3.50 37.43
C LEU A 380 1.41 -4.73 38.09
N PRO A 381 1.81 -5.94 37.68
CA PRO A 381 1.43 -7.17 38.36
C PRO A 381 2.22 -7.35 39.66
N ASP A 382 1.77 -8.27 40.50
CA ASP A 382 2.51 -8.68 41.70
C ASP A 382 3.94 -9.15 41.34
N GLY A 383 4.91 -8.79 42.18
CA GLY A 383 6.32 -9.14 41.99
C GLY A 383 7.15 -8.11 41.21
N ILE A 384 6.51 -7.12 40.57
CA ILE A 384 7.19 -5.97 39.94
C ILE A 384 6.87 -4.71 40.74
N LYS A 385 7.90 -3.99 41.19
CA LYS A 385 7.76 -2.73 41.92
C LYS A 385 8.09 -1.54 41.02
N LEU A 386 7.28 -0.50 41.10
CA LEU A 386 7.60 0.80 40.53
C LEU A 386 8.67 1.49 41.37
N LEU A 387 9.64 2.12 40.72
CA LEU A 387 10.69 2.90 41.35
C LEU A 387 10.48 4.42 41.24
N ASN A 388 9.71 4.89 40.26
CA ASN A 388 9.37 6.31 40.17
C ASN A 388 8.30 6.71 41.20
N ASP A 389 8.21 8.02 41.45
CA ASP A 389 7.23 8.62 42.37
C ASP A 389 5.76 8.44 41.94
N SER A 390 5.51 8.15 40.67
CA SER A 390 4.16 7.97 40.15
C SER A 390 4.09 6.97 39.00
N ALA A 391 3.02 6.18 38.98
CA ALA A 391 2.63 5.35 37.84
C ALA A 391 2.01 6.17 36.70
N ILE A 392 1.72 7.45 36.95
CA ILE A 392 1.08 8.34 35.99
C ILE A 392 2.16 9.13 35.24
N ARG A 393 2.04 9.17 33.91
CA ARG A 393 2.76 10.10 33.04
C ARG A 393 1.76 11.02 32.35
N LYS A 394 2.12 12.28 32.20
CA LYS A 394 1.25 13.32 31.64
C LYS A 394 1.94 14.01 30.48
N LEU A 395 1.18 14.32 29.44
CA LEU A 395 1.58 15.22 28.37
C LEU A 395 0.49 16.31 28.25
N PRO A 396 0.85 17.60 28.15
CA PRO A 396 -0.15 18.66 28.01
C PRO A 396 -0.96 18.49 26.71
N HIS A 397 -0.29 18.09 25.64
CA HIS A 397 -0.90 17.71 24.37
C HIS A 397 -0.03 16.70 23.61
N LEU A 398 -0.61 16.08 22.58
CA LEU A 398 0.07 15.26 21.59
C LEU A 398 -0.49 15.59 20.20
N ASP A 399 0.34 16.22 19.37
CA ASP A 399 -0.03 16.63 18.01
C ASP A 399 -0.02 15.45 17.04
N TRP A 400 -0.64 15.65 15.87
CA TRP A 400 -0.69 14.65 14.80
C TRP A 400 0.71 14.17 14.40
N ALA A 401 0.87 12.86 14.29
CA ALA A 401 2.09 12.18 13.85
C ALA A 401 3.35 12.45 14.69
N VAL A 402 3.23 13.16 15.82
CA VAL A 402 4.30 13.26 16.82
C VAL A 402 4.34 11.96 17.62
N GLU A 403 5.54 11.47 17.86
CA GLU A 403 5.79 10.32 18.72
C GLU A 403 6.35 10.80 20.05
N GLU A 404 5.73 10.37 21.15
CA GLU A 404 6.18 10.66 22.50
C GLU A 404 6.52 9.37 23.25
N THR A 405 7.65 9.39 23.96
CA THR A 405 8.14 8.26 24.74
C THR A 405 7.95 8.51 26.23
N LEU A 406 7.13 7.67 26.86
CA LEU A 406 6.91 7.68 28.30
C LEU A 406 7.59 6.47 28.94
N THR A 407 8.26 6.66 30.08
CA THR A 407 9.00 5.58 30.74
C THR A 407 8.71 5.47 32.24
N TRP A 408 8.82 4.23 32.73
CA TRP A 408 8.74 3.89 34.15
C TRP A 408 9.89 2.97 34.53
N ASP A 409 10.65 3.37 35.54
CA ASP A 409 11.66 2.54 36.19
C ASP A 409 10.95 1.53 37.11
N VAL A 410 11.29 0.26 36.91
CA VAL A 410 10.70 -0.88 37.62
C VAL A 410 11.78 -1.84 38.08
N ILE A 411 11.46 -2.65 39.07
CA ILE A 411 12.33 -3.74 39.52
C ILE A 411 11.52 -4.97 39.88
N ALA A 412 11.97 -6.14 39.43
CA ALA A 412 11.52 -7.42 39.94
C ALA A 412 12.61 -8.01 40.83
N GLN A 413 12.29 -8.36 42.08
CA GLN A 413 13.29 -8.93 43.00
C GLN A 413 13.60 -10.40 42.72
N ARG A 414 12.69 -11.09 42.02
CA ARG A 414 12.83 -12.50 41.61
C ARG A 414 12.64 -12.62 40.11
N ALA A 415 13.15 -13.72 39.55
CA ALA A 415 12.89 -14.04 38.15
C ALA A 415 11.41 -14.35 37.96
N LEU A 416 10.79 -13.75 36.94
CA LEU A 416 9.38 -13.92 36.63
C LEU A 416 9.08 -13.52 35.18
N THR A 417 7.99 -14.06 34.65
CA THR A 417 7.34 -13.57 33.43
C THR A 417 5.94 -13.12 33.82
N ALA A 418 5.57 -11.89 33.47
CA ALA A 418 4.28 -11.33 33.84
C ALA A 418 3.77 -10.35 32.78
N THR A 419 2.51 -9.96 32.88
CA THR A 419 1.90 -8.98 31.98
C THR A 419 1.77 -7.62 32.67
N VAL A 420 2.36 -6.58 32.10
CA VAL A 420 2.09 -5.18 32.48
C VAL A 420 0.99 -4.60 31.60
N ARG A 421 0.26 -3.61 32.11
CA ARG A 421 -0.83 -2.94 31.38
C ARG A 421 -0.69 -1.44 31.46
N VAL A 422 -1.15 -0.73 30.45
CA VAL A 422 -1.24 0.73 30.46
C VAL A 422 -2.61 1.17 29.99
N GLN A 423 -3.15 2.21 30.63
CA GLN A 423 -4.35 2.91 30.18
C GLN A 423 -3.98 4.34 29.82
N ILE A 424 -4.34 4.77 28.60
CA ILE A 424 -4.10 6.12 28.10
C ILE A 424 -5.45 6.81 27.90
N SER A 425 -5.61 7.99 28.48
CA SER A 425 -6.79 8.84 28.33
C SER A 425 -6.40 10.26 27.92
N ALA A 426 -7.24 10.91 27.14
CA ALA A 426 -7.18 12.36 26.88
C ALA A 426 -8.58 12.94 27.01
N VAL A 427 -8.69 14.26 27.20
CA VAL A 427 -10.00 14.93 27.40
C VAL A 427 -10.88 14.83 26.15
N ASN A 428 -10.28 14.81 24.96
CA ASN A 428 -10.96 14.85 23.67
C ASN A 428 -10.73 13.59 22.81
N ALA A 429 -10.24 12.48 23.38
CA ALA A 429 -9.99 11.24 22.65
C ALA A 429 -10.54 10.01 23.40
N PRO A 430 -10.91 8.93 22.69
CA PRO A 430 -11.22 7.65 23.32
C PRO A 430 -10.04 7.12 24.17
N THR A 431 -10.37 6.39 25.24
CA THR A 431 -9.35 5.72 26.05
C THR A 431 -8.76 4.53 25.29
N VAL A 432 -7.44 4.38 25.36
CA VAL A 432 -6.68 3.29 24.73
C VAL A 432 -6.02 2.46 25.82
N GLN A 433 -5.91 1.15 25.61
CA GLN A 433 -5.27 0.24 26.55
C GLN A 433 -4.20 -0.60 25.84
N GLY A 434 -3.09 -0.82 26.54
CA GLY A 434 -1.99 -1.68 26.09
C GLY A 434 -1.68 -2.76 27.10
N ARG A 435 -1.16 -3.89 26.63
CA ARG A 435 -0.59 -4.96 27.46
C ARG A 435 0.70 -5.46 26.85
N ALA A 436 1.67 -5.80 27.68
CA ALA A 436 2.94 -6.37 27.24
C ALA A 436 3.37 -7.47 28.20
N GLU A 437 3.89 -8.57 27.65
CA GLU A 437 4.61 -9.55 28.45
C GLU A 437 6.01 -9.00 28.75
N VAL A 438 6.41 -9.12 30.01
CA VAL A 438 7.72 -8.69 30.50
C VAL A 438 8.40 -9.83 31.22
N LYS A 439 9.71 -9.99 30.99
CA LYS A 439 10.48 -11.11 31.50
C LYS A 439 11.71 -10.62 32.24
N PHE A 440 11.78 -10.96 33.53
CA PHE A 440 12.98 -10.80 34.35
C PHE A 440 13.62 -12.16 34.54
N THR A 441 14.83 -12.32 34.01
CA THR A 441 15.62 -13.55 34.14
C THR A 441 16.40 -13.58 35.45
N PRO A 442 16.83 -14.75 35.95
CA PRO A 442 17.66 -14.83 37.15
C PRO A 442 18.92 -13.95 37.01
N LYS A 443 19.30 -13.29 38.11
CA LYS A 443 20.59 -12.62 38.18
C LYS A 443 21.69 -13.66 38.01
N LEU A 444 22.59 -13.43 37.05
CA LEU A 444 23.71 -14.32 36.83
C LEU A 444 24.80 -14.01 37.85
N SER A 445 25.30 -15.05 38.53
CA SER A 445 26.50 -14.96 39.37
C SER A 445 27.74 -15.12 38.50
N VAL A 446 28.02 -14.12 37.67
CA VAL A 446 29.25 -14.07 36.87
C VAL A 446 30.36 -13.38 37.67
N GLY A 447 31.57 -13.95 37.62
CA GLY A 447 32.76 -13.29 38.16
C GLY A 447 33.09 -11.99 37.42
N LYS A 448 33.96 -11.17 38.01
CA LYS A 448 34.54 -10.03 37.30
C LYS A 448 35.55 -10.57 36.29
N TYR A 449 35.43 -10.15 35.03
CA TYR A 449 36.38 -10.50 33.97
C TYR A 449 36.97 -9.21 33.39
N ASP A 450 38.28 -9.19 33.17
CA ASP A 450 38.98 -8.05 32.56
C ASP A 450 38.83 -8.02 31.02
N TYR A 451 38.39 -9.13 30.43
CA TYR A 451 38.18 -9.27 28.99
C TYR A 451 37.05 -10.28 28.68
N VAL A 452 36.70 -10.44 27.40
CA VAL A 452 35.76 -11.47 26.93
C VAL A 452 36.25 -12.85 27.37
N PRO A 453 35.47 -13.66 28.12
CA PRO A 453 35.91 -14.98 28.56
C PRO A 453 36.17 -15.92 27.38
N PRO A 454 37.16 -16.84 27.47
CA PRO A 454 37.43 -17.81 26.41
C PRO A 454 36.14 -18.51 25.93
N PRO A 455 35.90 -18.61 24.61
CA PRO A 455 34.76 -19.33 24.07
C PRO A 455 34.81 -20.82 24.41
N GLN A 456 33.65 -21.45 24.54
CA GLN A 456 33.48 -22.90 24.64
C GLN A 456 32.78 -23.44 23.38
N PRO A 457 33.51 -23.67 22.26
CA PRO A 457 32.89 -24.04 21.00
C PRO A 457 32.04 -25.30 21.09
N VAL A 458 30.86 -25.24 20.47
CA VAL A 458 30.02 -26.41 20.22
C VAL A 458 30.25 -26.85 18.78
N HIS A 459 30.53 -28.13 18.57
CA HIS A 459 30.77 -28.67 17.23
C HIS A 459 29.57 -29.45 16.72
N SER A 460 29.31 -29.33 15.42
CA SER A 460 28.31 -30.11 14.72
C SER A 460 28.95 -30.84 13.54
N ASN A 461 28.27 -31.84 12.99
CA ASN A 461 28.72 -32.55 11.78
C ASN A 461 28.67 -31.66 10.51
N TYR A 462 28.06 -30.47 10.60
CA TYR A 462 27.92 -29.51 9.51
C TYR A 462 28.72 -28.24 9.79
N GLN A 463 29.28 -27.64 8.74
CA GLN A 463 29.75 -26.26 8.82
C GLN A 463 28.55 -25.31 8.69
N VAL A 464 28.24 -24.58 9.76
CA VAL A 464 27.15 -23.61 9.76
C VAL A 464 27.71 -22.21 9.56
N GLY A 465 27.25 -21.53 8.50
CA GLY A 465 27.64 -20.16 8.17
C GLY A 465 26.53 -19.16 8.46
N VAL A 466 26.89 -17.95 8.86
CA VAL A 466 25.93 -16.85 9.08
C VAL A 466 26.39 -15.59 8.35
N TYR A 467 25.45 -14.91 7.68
CA TYR A 467 25.68 -13.60 7.09
C TYR A 467 25.97 -12.57 8.18
N TYR A 468 27.08 -11.86 8.02
CA TYR A 468 27.51 -10.79 8.91
C TYR A 468 27.42 -9.48 8.14
N PHE A 469 26.55 -8.56 8.59
CA PHE A 469 26.43 -7.23 8.00
C PHE A 469 27.25 -6.19 8.79
N PRO A 470 28.35 -5.66 8.22
CA PRO A 470 29.22 -4.70 8.88
C PRO A 470 28.71 -3.26 8.77
N GLY A 471 27.52 -3.01 9.31
CA GLY A 471 26.81 -1.73 9.21
C GLY A 471 26.98 -0.76 10.38
N TRP A 472 27.65 -1.15 11.48
CA TRP A 472 27.45 -0.53 12.80
C TRP A 472 28.69 0.19 13.36
N ARG A 473 29.47 0.81 12.47
CA ARG A 473 30.77 1.44 12.82
C ARG A 473 30.65 2.70 13.68
N THR A 474 29.54 3.43 13.56
CA THR A 474 29.38 4.78 14.10
C THR A 474 27.98 4.98 14.66
N TRP A 475 27.82 5.97 15.54
CA TRP A 475 26.55 6.23 16.25
C TRP A 475 25.37 6.49 15.31
N ASP A 476 25.58 7.23 14.22
CA ASP A 476 24.57 7.53 13.18
C ASP A 476 23.97 6.26 12.55
N ARG A 477 24.67 5.13 12.62
CA ARG A 477 24.16 3.84 12.12
C ARG A 477 23.14 3.20 13.05
N TRP A 478 23.20 3.53 14.34
CA TRP A 478 22.25 3.05 15.35
C TRP A 478 20.98 3.91 15.43
N GLU A 479 21.07 5.21 15.11
CA GLU A 479 19.94 6.15 15.19
C GLU A 479 18.65 5.67 14.53
N PRO A 480 18.66 5.07 13.31
CA PRO A 480 17.44 4.63 12.63
C PRO A 480 16.67 3.53 13.36
N ILE A 481 17.31 2.80 14.29
CA ILE A 481 16.67 1.71 15.03
C ILE A 481 16.28 2.07 16.46
N LEU A 482 16.60 3.29 16.93
CA LEU A 482 16.21 3.74 18.28
C LEU A 482 14.70 3.75 18.52
N PRO A 483 13.83 4.05 17.53
CA PRO A 483 12.39 3.92 17.70
C PRO A 483 11.91 2.47 17.86
N PHE A 484 12.78 1.47 17.71
CA PHE A 484 12.48 0.04 17.78
C PHE A 484 13.25 -0.61 18.95
N PRO A 485 12.92 -0.29 20.22
CA PRO A 485 13.64 -0.76 21.40
C PRO A 485 13.75 -2.29 21.51
N GLU A 486 12.82 -3.05 20.91
CA GLU A 486 12.92 -4.51 20.81
C GLU A 486 14.14 -5.00 20.01
N ARG A 487 14.77 -4.10 19.22
CA ARG A 487 15.99 -4.35 18.44
C ARG A 487 17.27 -3.91 19.14
N THR A 488 17.19 -3.49 20.41
CA THR A 488 18.38 -3.09 21.18
C THR A 488 19.36 -4.27 21.26
N PRO A 489 20.64 -4.13 20.83
CA PRO A 489 21.61 -5.22 20.94
C PRO A 489 21.98 -5.55 22.39
N VAL A 490 22.30 -6.80 22.66
CA VAL A 490 22.74 -7.25 24.01
C VAL A 490 24.07 -6.60 24.43
N LEU A 491 24.98 -6.33 23.48
CA LEU A 491 26.22 -5.57 23.73
C LEU A 491 25.99 -4.05 23.86
N GLY A 492 24.73 -3.59 23.82
CA GLY A 492 24.41 -2.18 23.68
C GLY A 492 24.78 -1.61 22.31
N TRP A 493 24.89 -0.29 22.23
CA TRP A 493 25.24 0.43 21.00
C TRP A 493 26.75 0.36 20.75
N TYR A 494 27.25 -0.84 20.47
CA TYR A 494 28.66 -1.11 20.30
C TYR A 494 29.24 -0.42 19.07
N ARG A 495 30.55 -0.18 19.08
CA ARG A 495 31.31 0.28 17.92
C ARG A 495 31.85 -0.92 17.16
N GLU A 496 31.27 -1.22 16.01
CA GLU A 496 31.79 -2.29 15.18
C GLU A 496 33.18 -1.95 14.62
N GLY A 497 34.07 -2.96 14.58
CA GLY A 497 35.49 -2.79 14.30
C GLY A 497 36.35 -2.72 15.56
N ASP A 498 35.77 -2.69 16.75
CA ASP A 498 36.51 -2.95 17.99
C ASP A 498 36.81 -4.48 18.12
N PRO A 499 38.08 -4.89 18.33
CA PRO A 499 38.43 -6.29 18.52
C PRO A 499 37.66 -6.98 19.65
N GLN A 500 37.33 -6.27 20.72
CA GLN A 500 36.57 -6.82 21.85
C GLN A 500 35.12 -7.16 21.46
N VAL A 501 34.52 -6.34 20.59
CA VAL A 501 33.19 -6.61 20.04
C VAL A 501 33.24 -7.84 19.13
N ALA A 502 34.26 -7.94 18.28
CA ALA A 502 34.48 -9.12 17.45
C ALA A 502 34.67 -10.39 18.30
N ASP A 503 35.39 -10.32 19.43
CA ASP A 503 35.54 -11.44 20.35
C ASP A 503 34.24 -11.86 21.01
N TRP A 504 33.34 -10.92 21.34
CA TRP A 504 31.98 -11.26 21.79
C TRP A 504 31.17 -11.94 20.69
N HIS A 505 31.22 -11.42 19.45
CA HIS A 505 30.53 -12.02 18.31
C HIS A 505 31.05 -13.44 18.02
N ILE A 506 32.37 -13.64 18.02
CA ILE A 506 33.01 -14.95 17.86
C ILE A 506 32.58 -15.88 18.98
N LYS A 507 32.67 -15.44 20.24
CA LYS A 507 32.27 -16.25 21.39
C LYS A 507 30.83 -16.75 21.25
N TRP A 508 29.89 -15.85 21.00
CA TRP A 508 28.49 -16.23 20.83
C TRP A 508 28.27 -17.14 19.64
N ALA A 509 28.96 -16.90 18.52
CA ALA A 509 28.86 -17.73 17.34
C ALA A 509 29.31 -19.17 17.61
N VAL A 510 30.54 -19.35 18.09
CA VAL A 510 31.12 -20.70 18.27
C VAL A 510 30.44 -21.47 19.39
N GLU A 511 29.96 -20.80 20.44
CA GLU A 511 29.18 -21.43 21.52
C GLU A 511 27.79 -21.90 21.08
N HIS A 512 27.33 -21.49 19.90
CA HIS A 512 26.07 -21.92 19.29
C HIS A 512 26.26 -22.71 17.99
N GLY A 513 27.46 -23.25 17.74
CA GLY A 513 27.73 -24.13 16.60
C GLY A 513 28.00 -23.43 15.27
N ILE A 514 28.05 -22.09 15.25
CA ILE A 514 28.40 -21.34 14.05
C ILE A 514 29.89 -21.51 13.79
N SER A 515 30.22 -21.96 12.58
CA SER A 515 31.57 -22.32 12.17
C SER A 515 32.25 -21.21 11.37
N PHE A 516 31.49 -20.33 10.72
CA PHE A 516 32.04 -19.21 9.96
C PHE A 516 31.07 -18.04 9.79
N PHE A 517 31.63 -16.85 9.63
CA PHE A 517 30.89 -15.67 9.17
C PHE A 517 31.07 -15.44 7.66
N ILE A 518 30.00 -14.99 7.02
CA ILE A 518 29.99 -14.55 5.63
C ILE A 518 29.86 -13.02 5.67
N TYR A 519 30.98 -12.31 5.55
CA TYR A 519 30.97 -10.85 5.66
C TYR A 519 30.45 -10.20 4.39
N ASP A 520 29.42 -9.38 4.53
CA ASP A 520 28.99 -8.44 3.49
C ASP A 520 30.17 -7.54 3.12
N TRP A 521 30.57 -7.59 1.87
CA TRP A 521 31.75 -6.90 1.37
C TRP A 521 31.47 -6.30 -0.01
N TYR A 522 31.84 -5.03 -0.16
CA TYR A 522 31.48 -4.25 -1.34
C TYR A 522 32.73 -3.78 -2.06
N TRP A 523 32.68 -3.91 -3.38
CA TRP A 523 33.67 -3.33 -4.29
C TRP A 523 32.98 -2.54 -5.39
N VAL A 524 33.38 -1.28 -5.54
CA VAL A 524 32.82 -0.37 -6.52
C VAL A 524 33.97 0.42 -7.15
N ARG A 525 34.34 0.07 -8.39
CA ARG A 525 35.38 0.79 -9.16
C ARG A 525 36.68 1.02 -8.37
N GLY A 526 37.20 -0.02 -7.74
CA GLY A 526 38.42 0.03 -6.92
C GLY A 526 38.21 0.43 -5.47
N ALA A 527 37.06 1.00 -5.10
CA ALA A 527 36.74 1.33 -3.72
C ALA A 527 36.17 0.11 -2.99
N ARG A 528 36.76 -0.21 -1.82
CA ARG A 528 36.28 -1.26 -0.90
C ARG A 528 35.49 -0.61 0.23
N GLN A 529 34.37 -1.20 0.63
CA GLN A 529 33.53 -0.66 1.70
C GLN A 529 33.19 -1.71 2.76
N LEU A 530 32.88 -1.21 3.96
CA LEU A 530 32.54 -1.97 5.17
C LEU A 530 33.66 -2.92 5.67
N GLU A 531 34.91 -2.64 5.32
CA GLU A 531 36.05 -3.48 5.68
C GLU A 531 36.45 -3.42 7.16
N HIS A 532 35.95 -2.44 7.92
CA HIS A 532 36.33 -2.20 9.31
C HIS A 532 36.03 -3.37 10.24
N ALA A 533 34.90 -4.05 10.06
CA ALA A 533 34.54 -5.18 10.91
C ALA A 533 35.54 -6.35 10.76
N LEU A 534 36.12 -6.50 9.56
CA LEU A 534 37.16 -7.48 9.28
C LEU A 534 38.54 -6.98 9.72
N HIS A 535 38.98 -5.84 9.19
CA HIS A 535 40.37 -5.37 9.32
C HIS A 535 40.68 -4.78 10.69
N ASP A 536 39.75 -4.00 11.24
CA ASP A 536 39.92 -3.37 12.55
C ASP A 536 39.46 -4.35 13.65
N GLY A 537 38.36 -5.08 13.43
CA GLY A 537 37.76 -6.01 14.39
C GLY A 537 38.33 -7.43 14.33
N TYR A 538 37.81 -8.24 13.39
CA TYR A 538 38.06 -9.69 13.33
C TYR A 538 39.54 -10.08 13.26
N PHE A 539 40.36 -9.43 12.42
CA PHE A 539 41.78 -9.74 12.27
C PHE A 539 42.61 -9.46 13.54
N ASN A 540 42.11 -8.56 14.39
CA ASN A 540 42.75 -8.18 15.64
C ASN A 540 42.10 -8.83 16.88
N ALA A 541 41.02 -9.60 16.70
CA ALA A 541 40.31 -10.26 17.78
C ALA A 541 41.14 -11.43 18.36
N ARG A 542 41.10 -11.62 19.68
CA ARG A 542 41.89 -12.64 20.40
C ARG A 542 41.47 -14.06 20.01
N TYR A 543 40.18 -14.27 19.74
CA TYR A 543 39.57 -15.58 19.47
C TYR A 543 39.34 -15.83 17.98
N ARG A 544 39.87 -14.99 17.08
CA ARG A 544 39.68 -15.10 15.63
C ARG A 544 40.05 -16.46 15.03
N SER A 545 40.92 -17.23 15.68
CA SER A 545 41.35 -18.56 15.22
C SER A 545 40.28 -19.64 15.44
N MET A 546 39.25 -19.35 16.24
CA MET A 546 38.17 -20.28 16.57
C MET A 546 36.99 -20.23 15.58
N LEU A 547 36.91 -19.18 14.76
CA LEU A 547 35.89 -19.01 13.73
C LEU A 547 36.58 -18.90 12.37
N LYS A 548 35.94 -19.34 11.29
CA LYS A 548 36.40 -19.06 9.92
C LYS A 548 35.62 -17.86 9.37
N PHE A 549 36.05 -17.31 8.24
CA PHE A 549 35.23 -16.34 7.51
C PHE A 549 35.35 -16.54 6.00
N CYS A 550 34.38 -16.02 5.26
CA CYS A 550 34.46 -15.77 3.83
C CYS A 550 33.76 -14.44 3.51
N LEU A 551 33.87 -14.00 2.26
CA LEU A 551 33.28 -12.75 1.78
C LEU A 551 32.01 -13.03 0.97
N LEU A 552 30.93 -12.33 1.29
CA LEU A 552 29.82 -12.12 0.36
C LEU A 552 30.16 -10.91 -0.50
N TRP A 553 30.60 -11.15 -1.73
CA TRP A 553 30.77 -10.08 -2.71
C TRP A 553 29.41 -9.54 -3.14
N ALA A 554 29.01 -8.39 -2.61
CA ALA A 554 27.75 -7.74 -2.95
C ALA A 554 27.81 -7.14 -4.37
N ASN A 555 26.92 -7.58 -5.25
CA ASN A 555 26.91 -7.23 -6.68
C ASN A 555 25.71 -6.36 -7.11
N HIS A 556 24.97 -5.78 -6.18
CA HIS A 556 23.83 -4.89 -6.48
C HIS A 556 24.25 -3.42 -6.70
N ASN A 557 25.52 -3.20 -7.06
CA ASN A 557 26.03 -1.89 -7.42
C ASN A 557 25.49 -1.44 -8.80
N PRO A 558 25.50 -0.13 -9.12
CA PRO A 558 25.10 0.36 -10.43
C PRO A 558 25.82 -0.36 -11.58
N ARG A 559 25.16 -0.52 -12.72
CA ARG A 559 25.74 -1.21 -13.88
C ARG A 559 27.10 -0.60 -14.27
N GLY A 560 28.08 -1.45 -14.58
CA GLY A 560 29.43 -1.02 -14.97
C GLY A 560 30.30 -0.51 -13.82
N THR A 561 30.08 -1.03 -12.61
CA THR A 561 30.91 -0.72 -11.42
C THR A 561 31.75 -1.90 -10.93
N SER A 562 31.55 -3.09 -11.50
CA SER A 562 32.35 -4.30 -11.27
C SER A 562 32.36 -5.15 -12.53
N SER A 563 33.44 -5.88 -12.77
CA SER A 563 33.61 -6.85 -13.85
C SER A 563 34.14 -8.18 -13.32
N HIS A 564 34.08 -9.22 -14.16
CA HIS A 564 34.71 -10.50 -13.83
C HIS A 564 36.22 -10.36 -13.65
N GLU A 565 36.87 -9.51 -14.46
CA GLU A 565 38.29 -9.23 -14.38
C GLU A 565 38.66 -8.53 -13.06
N ASP A 566 37.85 -7.58 -12.60
CA ASP A 566 38.03 -6.94 -11.28
C ASP A 566 38.00 -7.97 -10.15
N CYS A 567 37.07 -8.93 -10.22
CA CYS A 567 36.98 -10.02 -9.25
C CYS A 567 38.24 -10.89 -9.27
N LEU A 568 38.71 -11.29 -10.46
CA LEU A 568 39.94 -12.08 -10.61
C LEU A 568 41.18 -11.33 -10.10
N ASN A 569 41.27 -10.02 -10.32
CA ASN A 569 42.39 -9.21 -9.86
C ASN A 569 42.43 -9.03 -8.35
N LEU A 570 41.30 -9.12 -7.66
CA LEU A 570 41.21 -8.94 -6.22
C LEU A 570 41.50 -10.23 -5.42
N VAL A 571 41.33 -11.40 -6.04
CA VAL A 571 41.57 -12.71 -5.43
C VAL A 571 42.96 -13.29 -5.74
N ARG A 572 43.71 -12.65 -6.65
CA ARG A 572 45.13 -12.93 -6.90
C ARG A 572 45.97 -12.27 -5.83
#